data_AF-A0A9D3Q9K2-F1
#
_entry.id   AF-A0A9D3Q9K2-F1
#
_cell.length_a   1.000
_cell.length_b   1.000
_cell.length_c   1.000
_cell.angle_alpha   90.00
_cell.angle_beta   90.00
_cell.angle_gamma   90.00
#
_symmetry.space_group_name_H-M   'P 1'
#
loop_
_entity.id
_entity.type
_entity.pdbx_description
1 polymer ?
#
loop_
_entity_poly.entity_id
_entity_poly.type
_entity_poly.pdbx_seq_one_letter_code
_entity_poly.pdbx_strand_id
1 'polypeptide(L)'
;MTVYPQFLNLVRLIQTLFCFTVSLALVCIRTIMNFWVSTDRCEDEDDLVCEYDSTWDMEDTESDSDEDNSTGRTTVCGGGLTRFFSKTVAKDTYHYGYSWRRNTQAAKDMQNYRRGYPDEARYRQYLGMAEEEENMANLQFYLNKKRSEPDGVYIDEFHQDWNGHYEKLERVHSYIQWLFPLQEPGMNYMAQELTMMEIEAFCNNEKAKQRLLTSYKMMLDFYGITLVNKETGEVKRSANWEKRFENLNRYTHNNLRITRILKCLGELGFPHYQAPLVQFFLEETLVHKNLDRVKQSVLDYFLFAVRDKEQRRKLIEFAFEHYQRNDEFVWKYPGVRG
;
A
#
# COMPACT_ATOMS: atom_id res chain seq x y z
N MET A 1 23.75 45.90 47.58
CA MET A 1 23.13 44.68 47.03
C MET A 1 24.24 43.78 46.50
N THR A 2 24.80 42.94 47.38
CA THR A 2 25.88 42.01 47.05
C THR A 2 25.26 40.63 46.86
N VAL A 3 25.05 40.24 45.60
CA VAL A 3 24.58 38.89 45.25
C VAL A 3 25.76 37.93 45.49
N TYR A 4 25.56 36.95 46.37
CA TYR A 4 26.59 36.02 46.80
C TYR A 4 27.10 35.18 45.61
N PRO A 5 28.42 35.13 45.34
CA PRO A 5 29.00 34.35 44.22
C PRO A 5 28.74 32.83 44.33
N GLN A 6 28.37 32.34 45.51
CA GLN A 6 27.97 30.95 45.75
C GLN A 6 26.62 30.58 45.10
N PHE A 7 25.68 31.54 44.97
CA PHE A 7 24.36 31.31 44.39
C PHE A 7 24.42 31.16 42.86
N LEU A 8 25.28 31.95 42.20
CA LEU A 8 25.52 31.85 40.75
C LEU A 8 26.19 30.52 40.37
N ASN A 9 27.09 30.00 41.21
CA ASN A 9 27.70 28.69 40.99
C ASN A 9 26.71 27.53 41.15
N LEU A 10 25.76 27.64 42.10
CA LEU A 10 24.70 26.65 42.28
C LEU A 10 23.73 26.63 41.10
N VAL A 11 23.32 27.80 40.60
CA VAL A 11 22.44 27.89 39.42
C VAL A 11 23.13 27.30 38.18
N ARG A 12 24.42 27.59 37.95
CA ARG A 12 25.19 26.99 36.85
C ARG A 12 25.31 25.48 37.01
N LEU A 13 25.54 24.96 38.22
CA LEU A 13 25.59 23.53 38.47
C LEU A 13 24.25 22.85 38.17
N ILE A 14 23.13 23.44 38.61
CA ILE A 14 21.77 22.93 38.34
C ILE A 14 21.45 22.96 36.84
N GLN A 15 21.80 24.04 36.13
CA GLN A 15 21.60 24.14 34.68
C GLN A 15 22.43 23.10 33.92
N THR A 16 23.66 22.84 34.38
CA THR A 16 24.56 21.86 33.76
C THR A 16 24.06 20.44 34.02
N LEU A 17 23.61 20.14 35.24
CA LEU A 17 22.97 18.87 35.60
C LEU A 17 21.67 18.65 34.82
N PHE A 18 20.83 19.67 34.65
CA PHE A 18 19.60 19.59 33.86
C PHE A 18 19.91 19.30 32.38
N CYS A 19 20.86 20.03 31.78
CA CYS A 19 21.33 19.75 30.41
C CYS A 19 21.91 18.33 30.25
N PHE A 20 22.66 17.84 31.25
CA PHE A 20 23.20 16.48 31.24
C PHE A 20 22.07 15.45 31.29
N THR A 21 21.05 15.65 32.14
CA THR A 21 19.91 14.73 32.24
C THR A 21 19.05 14.72 30.97
N VAL A 22 18.84 15.86 30.32
CA VAL A 22 18.11 15.93 29.04
C VAL A 22 18.93 15.27 27.91
N SER A 23 20.25 15.45 27.91
CA SER A 23 21.13 14.82 26.92
C SER A 23 21.20 13.31 27.09
N LEU A 24 21.28 12.82 28.33
CA LEU A 24 21.20 11.38 28.65
C LEU A 24 19.83 10.81 28.29
N ALA A 25 18.73 11.52 28.54
CA ALA A 25 17.40 11.10 28.14
C ALA A 25 17.25 11.00 26.61
N LEU A 26 17.77 11.97 25.86
CA LEU A 26 17.79 11.94 24.39
C LEU A 26 18.68 10.82 23.85
N VAL A 27 19.84 10.56 24.45
CA VAL A 27 20.70 9.42 24.11
C VAL A 27 20.00 8.09 24.42
N CYS A 28 19.30 7.98 25.55
CA CYS A 28 18.50 6.79 25.89
C CYS A 28 17.34 6.59 24.92
N ILE A 29 16.60 7.65 24.54
CA ILE A 29 15.53 7.57 23.54
C ILE A 29 16.10 7.14 22.19
N ARG A 30 17.22 7.72 21.76
CA ARG A 30 17.89 7.37 20.49
C ARG A 30 18.43 5.93 20.51
N THR A 31 18.93 5.46 21.67
CA THR A 31 19.40 4.09 21.86
C THR A 31 18.22 3.11 21.91
N ILE A 32 17.10 3.48 22.52
CA ILE A 32 15.87 2.69 22.53
C ILE A 32 15.25 2.62 21.13
N MET A 33 15.22 3.73 20.37
CA MET A 33 14.78 3.72 18.96
C MET A 33 15.72 2.87 18.10
N ASN A 34 17.04 2.98 18.25
CA ASN A 34 18.00 2.14 17.54
C ASN A 34 17.89 0.66 17.95
N PHE A 35 17.57 0.37 19.22
CA PHE A 35 17.33 -0.98 19.71
C PHE A 35 16.01 -1.53 19.15
N TRP A 36 14.95 -0.73 19.05
CA TRP A 36 13.67 -1.10 18.44
C TRP A 36 13.81 -1.37 16.94
N VAL A 37 14.58 -0.52 16.23
CA VAL A 37 14.97 -0.72 14.82
C VAL A 37 15.83 -1.97 14.64
N SER A 38 16.65 -2.34 15.64
CA SER A 38 17.53 -3.51 15.54
C SER A 38 16.90 -4.82 16.03
N THR A 39 15.85 -4.78 16.86
CA THR A 39 15.14 -5.99 17.36
C THR A 39 14.04 -6.47 16.42
N ASP A 40 13.67 -5.69 15.39
CA ASP A 40 12.76 -6.14 14.32
C ASP A 40 13.49 -6.90 13.19
N ARG A 41 14.81 -7.14 13.33
CA ARG A 41 15.58 -8.09 12.51
C ARG A 41 15.44 -9.50 13.09
N CYS A 42 14.26 -10.09 13.00
CA CYS A 42 14.18 -11.53 12.89
C CYS A 42 14.58 -11.89 11.46
N GLU A 43 15.61 -12.71 11.30
CA GLU A 43 16.01 -13.29 10.01
C GLU A 43 14.86 -14.16 9.50
N ASP A 44 14.04 -13.61 8.60
CA ASP A 44 13.05 -14.37 7.83
C ASP A 44 13.73 -14.83 6.53
N GLU A 45 13.75 -16.14 6.27
CA GLU A 45 14.22 -16.77 5.03
C GLU A 45 13.33 -16.42 3.81
N ASP A 46 13.29 -15.16 3.42
CA ASP A 46 12.66 -14.69 2.17
C ASP A 46 13.65 -13.88 1.29
N ASP A 47 14.95 -14.09 1.50
CA ASP A 47 16.04 -13.46 0.73
C ASP A 47 16.20 -14.14 -0.64
N LEU A 48 15.31 -13.83 -1.58
CA LEU A 48 15.55 -14.03 -3.00
C LEU A 48 15.41 -12.70 -3.74
N VAL A 49 16.56 -12.02 -3.85
CA VAL A 49 16.80 -10.82 -4.65
C VAL A 49 16.49 -11.12 -6.11
N CYS A 50 15.56 -10.38 -6.72
CA CYS A 50 15.41 -10.26 -8.17
C CYS A 50 14.87 -8.87 -8.55
N GLU A 51 15.44 -8.37 -9.63
CA GLU A 51 15.47 -7.00 -10.16
C GLU A 51 14.12 -6.48 -10.65
N TYR A 52 13.97 -5.15 -10.68
CA TYR A 52 12.77 -4.40 -11.06
C TYR A 52 12.48 -4.54 -12.57
N ASP A 53 11.24 -4.91 -12.94
CA ASP A 53 10.75 -4.87 -14.33
C ASP A 53 9.50 -3.98 -14.45
N SER A 54 9.52 -3.11 -15.45
CA SER A 54 8.67 -1.93 -15.63
C SER A 54 7.43 -2.20 -16.48
N THR A 55 6.80 -3.37 -16.34
CA THR A 55 5.73 -3.84 -17.25
C THR A 55 4.31 -3.67 -16.70
N TRP A 56 4.07 -2.66 -15.85
CA TRP A 56 2.69 -2.27 -15.45
C TRP A 56 1.86 -1.68 -16.61
N ASP A 57 2.35 -1.79 -17.85
CA ASP A 57 1.71 -1.32 -19.06
C ASP A 57 1.22 -2.50 -19.92
N MET A 58 -0.05 -2.38 -20.31
CA MET A 58 -0.78 -3.10 -21.36
C MET A 58 -1.39 -4.45 -20.97
N GLU A 59 -2.61 -4.42 -20.42
CA GLU A 59 -3.62 -5.39 -20.85
C GLU A 59 -4.69 -4.66 -21.64
N ASP A 60 -4.81 -5.12 -22.88
CA ASP A 60 -5.48 -4.50 -24.00
C ASP A 60 -6.99 -4.34 -23.80
N THR A 61 -7.48 -3.18 -24.24
CA THR A 61 -8.85 -2.97 -24.69
C THR A 61 -9.20 -3.98 -25.79
N GLU A 62 -10.09 -4.92 -25.48
CA GLU A 62 -10.77 -5.72 -26.50
C GLU A 62 -11.58 -4.79 -27.42
N SER A 63 -11.13 -4.62 -28.66
CA SER A 63 -11.93 -4.09 -29.75
C SER A 63 -12.26 -5.22 -30.72
N ASP A 64 -13.52 -5.64 -30.72
CA ASP A 64 -14.13 -6.49 -31.74
C ASP A 64 -13.98 -5.86 -33.13
N SER A 65 -13.42 -6.62 -34.07
CA SER A 65 -13.82 -6.55 -35.48
C SER A 65 -13.40 -7.82 -36.21
N ASP A 66 -14.39 -8.64 -36.54
CA ASP A 66 -14.32 -9.67 -37.57
C ASP A 66 -13.87 -9.07 -38.92
N GLU A 67 -12.95 -9.72 -39.63
CA GLU A 67 -13.11 -9.99 -41.07
C GLU A 67 -12.06 -10.97 -41.63
N ASP A 68 -12.60 -11.93 -42.37
CA ASP A 68 -11.99 -13.01 -43.12
C ASP A 68 -11.47 -12.49 -44.48
N ASN A 69 -10.20 -12.75 -44.85
CA ASN A 69 -9.90 -13.18 -46.21
C ASN A 69 -8.48 -13.75 -46.44
N SER A 70 -8.50 -14.73 -47.33
CA SER A 70 -7.45 -15.57 -47.88
C SER A 70 -6.44 -14.92 -48.84
N THR A 71 -5.35 -15.69 -49.08
CA THR A 71 -4.42 -15.74 -50.24
C THR A 71 -3.12 -14.91 -50.26
N GLY A 72 -1.99 -15.65 -50.26
CA GLY A 72 -1.11 -15.67 -51.44
C GLY A 72 0.25 -14.93 -51.41
N ARG A 73 1.32 -15.76 -51.40
CA ARG A 73 2.53 -15.66 -52.27
C ARG A 73 3.76 -14.86 -51.80
N THR A 74 4.76 -15.65 -51.37
CA THR A 74 6.18 -15.72 -51.80
C THR A 74 6.93 -14.43 -52.20
N THR A 75 8.10 -14.17 -51.57
CA THR A 75 9.42 -13.99 -52.24
C THR A 75 10.57 -14.15 -51.22
N VAL A 76 11.63 -14.81 -51.69
CA VAL A 76 12.87 -15.27 -51.02
C VAL A 76 14.00 -14.25 -51.21
N CYS A 77 14.99 -14.19 -50.28
CA CYS A 77 16.45 -13.94 -50.42
C CYS A 77 17.04 -13.73 -48.99
N GLY A 78 18.14 -14.29 -48.46
CA GLY A 78 19.18 -15.22 -48.90
C GLY A 78 20.43 -15.11 -47.98
N GLY A 79 21.07 -16.25 -47.66
CA GLY A 79 22.44 -16.42 -47.07
C GLY A 79 22.47 -16.59 -45.53
N GLY A 80 22.81 -17.73 -44.89
CA GLY A 80 23.95 -18.68 -45.01
C GLY A 80 24.73 -18.61 -43.67
N LEU A 81 25.07 -19.63 -42.87
CA LEU A 81 25.50 -21.02 -43.07
C LEU A 81 25.29 -21.88 -41.80
N THR A 82 24.73 -23.07 -42.02
CA THR A 82 24.84 -24.39 -41.36
C THR A 82 25.67 -24.62 -40.07
N ARG A 83 25.07 -25.33 -39.11
CA ARG A 83 25.60 -26.63 -38.62
C ARG A 83 24.47 -27.56 -38.11
N PHE A 84 24.42 -28.76 -38.71
CA PHE A 84 23.50 -29.87 -38.44
C PHE A 84 23.76 -30.54 -37.07
N PHE A 85 22.68 -30.95 -36.39
CA PHE A 85 22.53 -32.29 -35.79
C PHE A 85 21.03 -32.63 -35.66
N SER A 86 20.58 -33.65 -36.38
CA SER A 86 19.28 -34.31 -36.19
C SER A 86 19.44 -35.49 -35.24
N LYS A 87 18.52 -35.63 -34.27
CA LYS A 87 17.81 -36.90 -33.98
C LYS A 87 16.78 -36.73 -32.86
N THR A 88 15.51 -36.86 -33.25
CA THR A 88 14.40 -37.57 -32.57
C THR A 88 14.36 -37.61 -31.04
N VAL A 89 13.34 -36.96 -30.44
CA VAL A 89 12.69 -37.44 -29.19
C VAL A 89 11.19 -37.10 -29.20
N ALA A 90 10.41 -38.14 -28.92
CA ALA A 90 9.04 -38.25 -28.39
C ALA A 90 7.98 -37.16 -28.62
N LYS A 91 6.84 -37.62 -29.14
CA LYS A 91 5.52 -37.02 -28.88
C LYS A 91 5.24 -37.10 -27.38
N ASP A 92 5.46 -36.02 -26.65
CA ASP A 92 4.87 -35.84 -25.33
C ASP A 92 3.82 -34.74 -25.37
N THR A 93 2.61 -35.19 -25.09
CA THR A 93 1.37 -34.44 -24.93
C THR A 93 1.60 -33.35 -23.87
N TYR A 94 1.72 -32.10 -24.31
CA TYR A 94 1.71 -30.94 -23.41
C TYR A 94 0.31 -30.79 -22.81
N HIS A 95 0.08 -31.46 -21.68
CA HIS A 95 -0.95 -31.04 -20.74
C HIS A 95 -0.49 -29.70 -20.13
N TYR A 96 -1.14 -28.61 -20.52
CA TYR A 96 -1.05 -27.32 -19.83
C TYR A 96 -1.61 -27.47 -18.41
N GLY A 97 -0.74 -27.85 -17.47
CA GLY A 97 -1.02 -27.77 -16.04
C GLY A 97 -0.76 -26.34 -15.56
N TYR A 98 -1.82 -25.56 -15.35
CA TYR A 98 -1.74 -24.32 -14.58
C TYR A 98 -1.27 -24.65 -13.16
N SER A 99 0.02 -24.53 -12.92
CA SER A 99 0.60 -24.55 -11.58
C SER A 99 0.21 -23.23 -10.89
N TRP A 100 -0.63 -23.31 -9.86
CA TRP A 100 -1.03 -22.21 -8.97
C TRP A 100 0.22 -21.63 -8.27
N ARG A 101 0.88 -20.66 -8.90
CA ARG A 101 2.06 -19.99 -8.35
C ARG A 101 1.65 -18.84 -7.43
N ARG A 102 2.30 -18.75 -6.27
CA ARG A 102 2.21 -17.59 -5.37
C ARG A 102 2.52 -16.32 -6.17
N ASN A 103 1.71 -15.28 -6.01
CA ASN A 103 1.98 -13.96 -6.57
C ASN A 103 3.21 -13.35 -5.87
N THR A 104 4.40 -13.65 -6.38
CA THR A 104 5.69 -13.25 -5.79
C THR A 104 5.86 -11.74 -5.79
N GLN A 105 5.32 -11.05 -6.81
CA GLN A 105 5.37 -9.59 -6.91
C GLN A 105 4.54 -8.94 -5.81
N ALA A 106 3.31 -9.41 -5.58
CA ALA A 106 2.47 -8.94 -4.48
C ALA A 106 3.13 -9.19 -3.12
N ALA A 107 3.68 -10.39 -2.93
CA ALA A 107 4.38 -10.75 -1.69
C ALA A 107 5.56 -9.80 -1.40
N LYS A 108 6.39 -9.51 -2.42
CA LYS A 108 7.52 -8.59 -2.33
C LYS A 108 7.07 -7.16 -2.02
N ASP A 109 6.06 -6.65 -2.74
CA ASP A 109 5.52 -5.30 -2.51
C ASP A 109 5.00 -5.14 -1.08
N MET A 110 4.18 -6.08 -0.62
CA MET A 110 3.62 -6.03 0.73
C MET A 110 4.69 -6.20 1.81
N GLN A 111 5.74 -6.99 1.56
CA GLN A 111 6.88 -7.11 2.47
C GLN A 111 7.67 -5.80 2.56
N ASN A 112 7.99 -5.19 1.42
CA ASN A 112 8.68 -3.89 1.36
C ASN A 112 7.90 -2.82 2.12
N TYR A 113 6.59 -2.73 1.88
CA TYR A 113 5.70 -1.83 2.59
C TYR A 113 5.74 -2.02 4.12
N ARG A 114 5.61 -3.27 4.60
CA ARG A 114 5.62 -3.53 6.05
C ARG A 114 6.97 -3.22 6.69
N ARG A 115 8.06 -3.42 5.95
CA ARG A 115 9.44 -3.10 6.36
C ARG A 115 9.81 -1.61 6.20
N GLY A 116 8.86 -0.76 5.77
CA GLY A 116 9.10 0.67 5.64
C GLY A 116 10.03 1.05 4.47
N TYR A 117 9.99 0.27 3.39
CA TYR A 117 10.76 0.51 2.16
C TYR A 117 12.27 0.61 2.38
N PRO A 118 12.95 -0.51 2.73
CA PRO A 118 14.35 -0.53 3.18
C PRO A 118 15.40 -0.25 2.08
N ASP A 119 15.05 0.45 1.00
CA ASP A 119 15.97 0.75 -0.10
C ASP A 119 17.10 1.69 0.36
N GLU A 120 18.34 1.19 0.26
CA GLU A 120 19.55 1.87 0.66
C GLU A 120 19.81 3.14 -0.18
N ALA A 121 19.35 3.17 -1.43
CA ALA A 121 19.44 4.37 -2.28
C ALA A 121 18.54 5.49 -1.77
N ARG A 122 17.33 5.15 -1.31
CA ARG A 122 16.39 6.09 -0.67
C ARG A 122 16.93 6.61 0.66
N TYR A 123 17.58 5.76 1.46
CA TYR A 123 18.22 6.19 2.71
C TYR A 123 19.42 7.14 2.46
N ARG A 124 20.20 6.91 1.40
CA ARG A 124 21.28 7.84 0.98
C ARG A 124 20.73 9.15 0.45
N GLN A 125 19.62 9.14 -0.27
CA GLN A 125 18.89 10.35 -0.67
C GLN A 125 18.40 11.14 0.55
N TYR A 126 17.81 10.46 1.55
CA TYR A 126 17.40 11.06 2.83
C TYR A 126 18.57 11.75 3.57
N LEU A 127 19.75 11.12 3.60
CA LEU A 127 20.94 11.71 4.22
C LEU A 127 21.57 12.84 3.40
N GLY A 128 21.44 12.82 2.07
CA GLY A 128 21.99 13.82 1.16
C GLY A 128 21.11 15.07 0.95
N MET A 129 19.81 14.99 1.27
CA MET A 129 18.82 16.06 1.10
C MET A 129 18.46 16.80 2.40
N ALA A 130 19.15 16.51 3.51
CA ALA A 130 18.91 17.16 4.80
C ALA A 130 19.15 18.68 4.83
N GLU A 131 19.60 19.29 3.73
CA GLU A 131 19.85 20.73 3.60
C GLU A 131 18.76 21.50 2.82
N GLU A 132 17.90 20.83 2.05
CA GLU A 132 16.78 21.49 1.37
C GLU A 132 15.51 21.27 2.18
N GLU A 133 14.85 22.36 2.59
CA GLU A 133 13.50 22.32 3.17
C GLU A 133 12.57 21.59 2.18
N GLU A 134 12.48 20.27 2.35
CA GLU A 134 11.66 19.42 1.52
C GLU A 134 10.23 19.96 1.60
N ASN A 135 9.74 20.44 0.48
CA ASN A 135 8.39 20.97 0.35
C ASN A 135 7.44 19.83 0.76
N MET A 136 6.92 19.89 1.98
CA MET A 136 5.99 18.92 2.57
C MET A 136 4.66 18.95 1.82
N ALA A 137 4.68 18.62 0.53
CA ALA A 137 3.63 18.89 -0.43
C ALA A 137 2.34 18.16 -0.08
N ASN A 138 2.43 16.92 0.39
CA ASN A 138 1.29 16.16 0.86
C ASN A 138 0.73 16.80 2.13
N LEU A 139 1.56 17.14 3.11
CA LEU A 139 1.10 17.83 4.31
C LEU A 139 0.47 19.19 3.98
N GLN A 140 1.05 19.97 3.06
CA GLN A 140 0.48 21.25 2.60
C GLN A 140 -0.86 21.03 1.88
N PHE A 141 -1.00 19.98 1.09
CA PHE A 141 -2.28 19.59 0.48
C PHE A 141 -3.33 19.29 1.56
N TYR A 142 -2.96 18.48 2.55
CA TYR A 142 -3.80 18.16 3.71
C TYR A 142 -4.08 19.35 4.63
N LEU A 143 -3.23 20.37 4.63
CA LEU A 143 -3.48 21.63 5.30
C LEU A 143 -4.33 22.59 4.47
N ASN A 144 -4.75 22.18 3.26
CA ASN A 144 -5.52 22.96 2.30
C ASN A 144 -4.77 24.21 1.80
N LYS A 145 -3.44 24.11 1.72
CA LYS A 145 -2.52 25.16 1.26
C LYS A 145 -1.97 24.87 -0.14
N LYS A 146 -1.92 23.60 -0.54
CA LYS A 146 -1.55 23.16 -1.89
C LYS A 146 -2.76 22.50 -2.58
N ARG A 147 -2.90 22.73 -3.88
CA ARG A 147 -3.88 22.06 -4.75
C ARG A 147 -3.31 20.74 -5.25
N SER A 148 -4.17 19.77 -5.50
CA SER A 148 -3.79 18.57 -6.25
C SER A 148 -3.37 18.95 -7.66
N GLU A 149 -2.52 18.13 -8.26
CA GLU A 149 -2.11 18.24 -9.65
C GLU A 149 -2.40 16.90 -10.36
N PRO A 150 -2.84 16.90 -11.63
CA PRO A 150 -3.10 18.07 -12.48
C PRO A 150 -4.44 18.77 -12.22
N ASP A 151 -5.32 18.22 -11.38
CA ASP A 151 -6.72 18.66 -11.31
C ASP A 151 -6.94 20.06 -10.69
N GLY A 152 -5.97 20.58 -9.94
CA GLY A 152 -6.06 21.90 -9.31
C GLY A 152 -7.05 21.97 -8.14
N VAL A 153 -7.35 20.86 -7.47
CA VAL A 153 -8.43 20.77 -6.45
C VAL A 153 -7.84 20.75 -5.04
N TYR A 154 -8.40 21.53 -4.12
CA TYR A 154 -8.04 21.46 -2.70
C TYR A 154 -8.72 20.28 -1.98
N ILE A 155 -8.13 19.83 -0.87
CA ILE A 155 -8.69 18.74 -0.07
C ILE A 155 -10.11 19.05 0.45
N ASP A 156 -10.39 20.29 0.85
CA ASP A 156 -11.73 20.67 1.31
C ASP A 156 -12.75 20.64 0.15
N GLU A 157 -12.34 20.97 -1.08
CA GLU A 157 -13.19 20.86 -2.30
C GLU A 157 -13.47 19.39 -2.65
N PHE A 158 -12.50 18.48 -2.47
CA PHE A 158 -12.78 17.04 -2.58
C PHE A 158 -13.84 16.60 -1.57
N HIS A 159 -13.71 16.99 -0.30
CA HIS A 159 -14.64 16.57 0.75
C HIS A 159 -16.04 17.17 0.60
N GLN A 160 -16.15 18.39 0.07
CA GLN A 160 -17.43 19.08 -0.10
C GLN A 160 -18.13 18.67 -1.41
N ASP A 161 -17.41 18.64 -2.53
CA ASP A 161 -18.01 18.58 -3.86
C ASP A 161 -17.94 17.20 -4.51
N TRP A 162 -17.12 16.27 -3.99
CA TRP A 162 -16.98 14.94 -4.57
C TRP A 162 -17.65 13.85 -3.74
N ASN A 163 -17.92 14.11 -2.46
CA ASN A 163 -18.64 13.17 -1.61
C ASN A 163 -20.02 12.85 -2.21
N GLY A 164 -20.36 11.56 -2.31
CA GLY A 164 -21.58 11.08 -2.98
C GLY A 164 -21.59 11.16 -4.51
N HIS A 165 -20.59 11.77 -5.16
CA HIS A 165 -20.51 11.90 -6.62
C HIS A 165 -19.73 10.73 -7.23
N TYR A 166 -20.31 9.53 -7.16
CA TYR A 166 -19.60 8.29 -7.49
C TYR A 166 -19.09 8.21 -8.94
N GLU A 167 -19.83 8.72 -9.92
CA GLU A 167 -19.37 8.74 -11.31
C GLU A 167 -18.09 9.56 -11.50
N LYS A 168 -17.94 10.63 -10.71
CA LYS A 168 -16.74 11.48 -10.72
C LYS A 168 -15.55 10.74 -10.09
N LEU A 169 -15.76 10.08 -8.96
CA LEU A 169 -14.75 9.25 -8.27
C LEU A 169 -14.33 8.02 -9.10
N GLU A 170 -15.24 7.45 -9.90
CA GLU A 170 -14.87 6.36 -10.81
C GLU A 170 -13.98 6.87 -11.95
N ARG A 171 -14.46 7.90 -12.67
CA ARG A 171 -13.88 8.38 -13.93
C ARG A 171 -12.54 9.11 -13.77
N VAL A 172 -12.33 9.83 -12.67
CA VAL A 172 -11.08 10.59 -12.47
C VAL A 172 -10.09 9.71 -11.71
N HIS A 173 -8.87 9.53 -12.21
CA HIS A 173 -7.88 8.63 -11.60
C HIS A 173 -6.76 9.35 -10.84
N SER A 174 -6.53 10.64 -11.13
CA SER A 174 -5.43 11.46 -10.60
C SER A 174 -5.53 11.77 -9.09
N TYR A 175 -6.75 11.82 -8.54
CA TYR A 175 -6.98 12.27 -7.16
C TYR A 175 -6.46 11.27 -6.12
N ILE A 176 -6.41 9.97 -6.43
CA ILE A 176 -6.23 8.93 -5.41
C ILE A 176 -4.85 9.03 -4.75
N GLN A 177 -3.82 9.45 -5.48
CA GLN A 177 -2.48 9.63 -4.94
C GLN A 177 -2.36 10.86 -4.03
N TRP A 178 -3.15 11.90 -4.27
CA TRP A 178 -3.22 13.06 -3.38
C TRP A 178 -4.01 12.75 -2.11
N LEU A 179 -5.13 12.03 -2.24
CA LEU A 179 -5.94 11.63 -1.09
C LEU A 179 -5.32 10.51 -0.26
N PHE A 180 -4.46 9.68 -0.84
CA PHE A 180 -3.80 8.56 -0.14
C PHE A 180 -2.36 8.45 -0.64
N PRO A 181 -1.51 9.43 -0.26
CA PRO A 181 -0.12 9.43 -0.68
C PRO A 181 0.60 8.25 -0.02
N LEU A 182 1.61 7.74 -0.72
CA LEU A 182 2.45 6.64 -0.27
C LEU A 182 3.90 7.04 -0.45
N GLN A 183 4.77 6.31 0.21
CA GLN A 183 6.19 6.37 -0.04
C GLN A 183 6.59 5.90 -1.44
N GLU A 184 5.76 5.15 -2.15
CA GLU A 184 6.05 4.66 -3.49
C GLU A 184 5.37 5.50 -4.58
N PRO A 185 5.95 5.52 -5.80
CA PRO A 185 5.34 6.23 -6.92
C PRO A 185 3.97 5.66 -7.29
N GLY A 186 3.24 6.39 -8.12
CA GLY A 186 2.03 5.90 -8.75
C GLY A 186 1.81 6.54 -10.11
N MET A 187 0.65 6.29 -10.72
CA MET A 187 0.36 6.68 -12.10
C MET A 187 0.33 8.21 -12.33
N ASN A 188 -0.04 8.97 -11.31
CA ASN A 188 0.05 10.42 -11.31
C ASN A 188 1.45 10.87 -10.88
N TYR A 189 2.32 11.11 -11.87
CA TYR A 189 3.69 11.58 -11.66
C TYR A 189 3.79 12.99 -11.06
N MET A 190 2.70 13.75 -11.03
CA MET A 190 2.66 15.07 -10.38
C MET A 190 2.39 14.99 -8.87
N ALA A 191 1.88 13.85 -8.39
CA ALA A 191 1.74 13.61 -6.96
C ALA A 191 3.11 13.28 -6.35
N GLN A 192 3.41 13.87 -5.20
CA GLN A 192 4.68 13.67 -4.52
C GLN A 192 4.63 12.42 -3.63
N GLU A 193 5.72 11.63 -3.65
CA GLU A 193 5.90 10.53 -2.72
C GLU A 193 6.01 11.04 -1.27
N LEU A 194 5.54 10.24 -0.31
CA LEU A 194 5.74 10.54 1.11
C LEU A 194 7.20 10.36 1.48
N THR A 195 7.70 11.30 2.29
CA THR A 195 9.01 11.18 2.93
C THR A 195 8.87 10.85 4.40
N MET A 196 9.94 10.35 5.03
CA MET A 196 9.93 10.03 6.46
C MET A 196 9.61 11.27 7.32
N MET A 197 10.21 12.41 6.99
CA MET A 197 9.96 13.67 7.70
C MET A 197 8.51 14.12 7.54
N GLU A 198 7.96 13.97 6.33
CA GLU A 198 6.57 14.33 6.06
C GLU A 198 5.58 13.42 6.80
N ILE A 199 5.85 12.10 6.86
CA ILE A 199 5.04 11.14 7.64
C ILE A 199 5.03 11.52 9.12
N GLU A 200 6.19 11.84 9.70
CA GLU A 200 6.29 12.27 11.11
C GLU A 200 5.52 13.57 11.34
N ALA A 201 5.72 14.58 10.49
CA ALA A 201 5.01 15.86 10.58
C ALA A 201 3.49 15.69 10.42
N PHE A 202 3.06 14.81 9.51
CA PHE A 202 1.66 14.47 9.29
C PHE A 202 1.04 13.79 10.51
N CYS A 203 1.70 12.77 11.05
CA CYS A 203 1.21 12.02 12.21
C CYS A 203 1.05 12.89 13.45
N ASN A 204 1.86 13.95 13.58
CA ASN A 204 1.78 14.95 14.64
C ASN A 204 0.76 16.07 14.36
N ASN A 205 0.08 16.06 13.20
CA ASN A 205 -0.87 17.09 12.81
C ASN A 205 -2.32 16.58 12.83
N GLU A 206 -3.06 16.95 13.87
CA GLU A 206 -4.43 16.48 14.07
C GLU A 206 -5.39 16.92 12.95
N LYS A 207 -5.20 18.11 12.36
CA LYS A 207 -6.02 18.59 11.25
C LYS A 207 -5.82 17.75 9.99
N ALA A 208 -4.58 17.38 9.69
CA ALA A 208 -4.26 16.51 8.56
C ALA A 208 -4.87 15.12 8.75
N LYS A 209 -4.75 14.53 9.95
CA LYS A 209 -5.38 13.25 10.30
C LYS A 209 -6.90 13.27 10.17
N GLN A 210 -7.57 14.32 10.64
CA GLN A 210 -9.02 14.48 10.49
C GLN A 210 -9.46 14.53 9.02
N ARG A 211 -8.66 15.18 8.16
CA ARG A 211 -8.92 15.21 6.73
C ARG A 211 -8.66 13.87 6.05
N LEU A 212 -7.64 13.11 6.47
CA LEU A 212 -7.45 11.72 5.99
C LEU A 212 -8.63 10.83 6.37
N LEU A 213 -9.11 10.94 7.61
CA LEU A 213 -10.33 10.23 8.04
C LEU A 213 -11.55 10.61 7.18
N THR A 214 -11.65 11.88 6.77
CA THR A 214 -12.75 12.34 5.90
C THR A 214 -12.61 11.77 4.48
N SER A 215 -11.40 11.77 3.91
CA SER A 215 -11.10 11.10 2.64
C SER A 215 -11.41 9.60 2.71
N TYR A 216 -11.04 8.93 3.80
CA TYR A 216 -11.30 7.52 4.02
C TYR A 216 -12.79 7.20 4.01
N LYS A 217 -13.60 7.96 4.76
CA LYS A 217 -15.07 7.79 4.77
C LYS A 217 -15.70 8.02 3.40
N MET A 218 -15.25 9.03 2.67
CA MET A 218 -15.73 9.29 1.30
C MET A 218 -15.45 8.09 0.39
N MET A 219 -14.25 7.51 0.48
CA MET A 219 -13.90 6.33 -0.29
C MET A 219 -14.65 5.07 0.17
N LEU A 220 -14.86 4.87 1.47
CA LEU A 220 -15.70 3.79 1.96
C LEU A 220 -17.12 3.88 1.38
N ASP A 221 -17.74 5.06 1.43
CA ASP A 221 -19.09 5.27 0.88
C ASP A 221 -19.13 4.97 -0.62
N PHE A 222 -18.10 5.41 -1.35
CA PHE A 222 -17.91 5.06 -2.76
C PHE A 222 -17.76 3.54 -3.00
N TYR A 223 -17.27 2.77 -2.04
CA TYR A 223 -17.19 1.30 -2.14
C TYR A 223 -18.44 0.59 -1.61
N GLY A 224 -19.46 1.31 -1.14
CA GLY A 224 -20.65 0.69 -0.55
C GLY A 224 -20.46 0.28 0.91
N ILE A 225 -19.57 0.98 1.61
CA ILE A 225 -19.12 0.66 2.97
C ILE A 225 -19.32 1.91 3.83
N THR A 226 -19.62 1.73 5.12
CA THR A 226 -19.69 2.82 6.09
C THR A 226 -18.86 2.50 7.33
N LEU A 227 -18.18 3.51 7.87
CA LEU A 227 -17.43 3.42 9.12
C LEU A 227 -18.40 3.57 10.30
N VAL A 228 -18.55 2.51 11.08
CA VAL A 228 -19.47 2.43 12.22
C VAL A 228 -18.83 2.97 13.49
N ASN A 229 -17.56 2.64 13.71
CA ASN A 229 -16.84 2.99 14.91
C ASN A 229 -15.47 3.58 14.55
N LYS A 230 -15.21 4.81 14.99
CA LYS A 230 -13.98 5.53 14.64
C LYS A 230 -12.79 5.09 15.47
N GLU A 231 -13.04 4.54 16.64
CA GLU A 231 -12.03 4.14 17.61
C GLU A 231 -11.49 2.74 17.26
N THR A 232 -12.37 1.83 16.82
CA THR A 232 -12.00 0.45 16.46
C THR A 232 -11.75 0.27 14.97
N GLY A 233 -12.29 1.15 14.11
CA GLY A 233 -12.24 0.99 12.66
C GLY A 233 -13.33 0.09 12.08
N GLU A 234 -14.29 -0.36 12.89
CA GLU A 234 -15.38 -1.23 12.46
C GLU A 234 -16.16 -0.64 11.28
N VAL A 235 -16.36 -1.44 10.24
CA VAL A 235 -17.11 -1.07 9.03
C VAL A 235 -18.27 -2.03 8.78
N LYS A 236 -19.25 -1.59 8.00
CA LYS A 236 -20.35 -2.43 7.50
C LYS A 236 -20.80 -1.98 6.11
N ARG A 237 -21.67 -2.74 5.47
CA ARG A 237 -22.35 -2.33 4.22
C ARG A 237 -23.09 -1.00 4.41
N SER A 238 -22.94 -0.08 3.46
CA SER A 238 -23.75 1.14 3.38
C SER A 238 -25.16 0.81 2.83
N ALA A 239 -26.07 1.79 2.82
CA ALA A 239 -27.43 1.58 2.30
C ALA A 239 -27.49 1.26 0.80
N ASN A 240 -26.50 1.71 0.02
CA ASN A 240 -26.42 1.56 -1.43
C ASN A 240 -25.40 0.49 -1.87
N TRP A 241 -25.00 -0.42 -0.96
CA TRP A 241 -23.91 -1.36 -1.16
C TRP A 241 -24.04 -2.19 -2.44
N GLU A 242 -25.25 -2.63 -2.82
CA GLU A 242 -25.47 -3.49 -4.00
C GLU A 242 -24.94 -2.84 -5.29
N LYS A 243 -25.33 -1.59 -5.56
CA LYS A 243 -24.88 -0.84 -6.74
C LYS A 243 -23.38 -0.55 -6.68
N ARG A 244 -22.82 -0.34 -5.48
CA ARG A 244 -21.39 -0.05 -5.32
C ARG A 244 -20.53 -1.31 -5.44
N PHE A 245 -21.04 -2.47 -5.04
CA PHE A 245 -20.38 -3.77 -5.23
C PHE A 245 -20.40 -4.20 -6.69
N GLU A 246 -21.51 -3.94 -7.41
CA GLU A 246 -21.54 -4.12 -8.86
C GLU A 246 -20.44 -3.30 -9.54
N ASN A 247 -20.26 -2.05 -9.12
CA ASN A 247 -19.18 -1.19 -9.61
C ASN A 247 -17.79 -1.76 -9.29
N LEU A 248 -17.55 -2.22 -8.06
CA LEU A 248 -16.28 -2.86 -7.67
C LEU A 248 -15.98 -4.11 -8.52
N ASN A 249 -16.98 -4.93 -8.81
CA ASN A 249 -16.79 -6.11 -9.65
C ASN A 249 -16.53 -5.75 -11.12
N ARG A 250 -17.14 -4.66 -11.60
CA ARG A 250 -16.98 -4.18 -12.97
C ARG A 250 -15.61 -3.55 -13.20
N TYR A 251 -15.10 -2.79 -12.24
CA TYR A 251 -13.90 -1.96 -12.38
C TYR A 251 -12.79 -2.38 -11.41
N THR A 252 -11.96 -3.32 -11.86
CA THR A 252 -10.90 -3.95 -11.05
C THR A 252 -9.78 -3.00 -10.62
N HIS A 253 -9.59 -1.87 -11.29
CA HIS A 253 -8.61 -0.86 -10.87
C HIS A 253 -8.90 -0.29 -9.48
N ASN A 254 -10.15 -0.39 -8.99
CA ASN A 254 -10.49 -0.03 -7.62
C ASN A 254 -9.79 -0.93 -6.58
N ASN A 255 -9.39 -2.15 -6.94
CA ASN A 255 -8.57 -3.00 -6.08
C ASN A 255 -7.22 -2.35 -5.77
N LEU A 256 -6.58 -1.72 -6.78
CA LEU A 256 -5.33 -0.98 -6.58
C LEU A 256 -5.54 0.27 -5.70
N ARG A 257 -6.66 0.96 -5.87
CA ARG A 257 -7.03 2.11 -5.02
C ARG A 257 -7.22 1.68 -3.57
N ILE A 258 -7.89 0.55 -3.32
CA ILE A 258 -8.08 -0.01 -1.97
C ILE A 258 -6.74 -0.43 -1.36
N THR A 259 -5.85 -1.09 -2.11
CA THR A 259 -4.49 -1.41 -1.64
C THR A 259 -3.75 -0.14 -1.22
N ARG A 260 -3.79 0.92 -2.03
CA ARG A 260 -3.17 2.22 -1.68
C ARG A 260 -3.76 2.83 -0.41
N ILE A 261 -5.09 2.80 -0.26
CA ILE A 261 -5.77 3.28 0.95
C ILE A 261 -5.29 2.48 2.18
N LEU A 262 -5.27 1.15 2.11
CA LEU A 262 -4.79 0.30 3.20
C LEU A 262 -3.35 0.63 3.59
N LYS A 263 -2.45 0.77 2.61
CA LYS A 263 -1.05 1.12 2.86
C LYS A 263 -0.94 2.48 3.55
N CYS A 264 -1.61 3.49 3.00
CA CYS A 264 -1.61 4.86 3.49
C CYS A 264 -2.14 4.98 4.93
N LEU A 265 -3.23 4.26 5.26
CA LEU A 265 -3.76 4.20 6.63
C LEU A 265 -2.71 3.69 7.63
N GLY A 266 -1.94 2.67 7.24
CA GLY A 266 -0.88 2.13 8.10
C GLY A 266 0.32 3.06 8.27
N GLU A 267 0.62 3.91 7.28
CA GLU A 267 1.73 4.89 7.36
C GLU A 267 1.34 6.16 8.13
N LEU A 268 0.12 6.66 7.90
CA LEU A 268 -0.32 7.97 8.39
C LEU A 268 -1.16 7.91 9.68
N GLY A 269 -0.89 6.91 10.52
CA GLY A 269 -1.38 6.86 11.90
C GLY A 269 -2.78 6.26 12.10
N PHE A 270 -3.28 5.46 11.15
CA PHE A 270 -4.55 4.72 11.25
C PHE A 270 -4.41 3.19 11.03
N PRO A 271 -3.38 2.50 11.56
CA PRO A 271 -3.21 1.06 11.33
C PRO A 271 -4.39 0.21 11.84
N HIS A 272 -5.09 0.69 12.87
CA HIS A 272 -6.27 0.04 13.45
C HIS A 272 -7.46 -0.05 12.48
N TYR A 273 -7.48 0.71 11.38
CA TYR A 273 -8.53 0.60 10.35
C TYR A 273 -8.26 -0.49 9.31
N GLN A 274 -7.03 -1.00 9.22
CA GLN A 274 -6.66 -1.97 8.20
C GLN A 274 -7.39 -3.29 8.41
N ALA A 275 -7.27 -3.91 9.58
CA ALA A 275 -7.82 -5.25 9.81
C ALA A 275 -9.35 -5.32 9.71
N PRO A 276 -10.15 -4.39 10.27
CA PRO A 276 -11.61 -4.40 10.09
C PRO A 276 -12.03 -4.28 8.63
N LEU A 277 -11.37 -3.42 7.84
CA LEU A 277 -11.67 -3.29 6.42
C LEU A 277 -11.32 -4.55 5.63
N VAL A 278 -10.19 -5.18 5.94
CA VAL A 278 -9.77 -6.42 5.28
C VAL A 278 -10.71 -7.58 5.65
N GLN A 279 -11.10 -7.69 6.92
CA GLN A 279 -12.09 -8.66 7.38
C GLN A 279 -13.40 -8.52 6.61
N PHE A 280 -13.89 -7.29 6.44
CA PHE A 280 -15.08 -7.01 5.65
C PHE A 280 -14.97 -7.55 4.22
N PHE A 281 -13.85 -7.28 3.54
CA PHE A 281 -13.64 -7.81 2.18
C PHE A 281 -13.50 -9.34 2.16
N LEU A 282 -12.90 -9.98 3.17
CA LEU A 282 -12.85 -11.44 3.26
C LEU A 282 -14.25 -12.04 3.41
N GLU A 283 -15.11 -11.47 4.25
CA GLU A 283 -16.49 -11.91 4.42
C GLU A 283 -17.28 -11.77 3.10
N GLU A 284 -17.17 -10.63 2.43
CA GLU A 284 -17.88 -10.38 1.17
C GLU A 284 -17.39 -11.26 0.01
N THR A 285 -16.12 -11.68 0.01
CA THR A 285 -15.53 -12.48 -1.06
C THR A 285 -15.62 -13.99 -0.81
N LEU A 286 -15.41 -14.45 0.43
CA LEU A 286 -15.34 -15.87 0.76
C LEU A 286 -16.64 -16.44 1.29
N VAL A 287 -17.37 -15.66 2.10
CA VAL A 287 -18.62 -16.11 2.75
C VAL A 287 -19.83 -15.74 1.90
N HIS A 288 -20.00 -14.46 1.59
CA HIS A 288 -21.17 -13.96 0.87
C HIS A 288 -21.06 -14.07 -0.65
N LYS A 289 -19.84 -14.14 -1.20
CA LYS A 289 -19.55 -14.25 -2.64
C LYS A 289 -20.17 -13.11 -3.46
N ASN A 290 -20.22 -11.91 -2.90
CA ASN A 290 -20.73 -10.73 -3.59
C ASN A 290 -19.63 -10.01 -4.40
N LEU A 291 -18.35 -10.29 -4.12
CA LEU A 291 -17.20 -9.55 -4.66
C LEU A 291 -16.15 -10.46 -5.33
N ASP A 292 -16.57 -11.39 -6.19
CA ASP A 292 -15.68 -12.39 -6.80
C ASP A 292 -14.45 -11.77 -7.51
N ARG A 293 -14.61 -10.59 -8.15
CA ARG A 293 -13.53 -9.91 -8.88
C ARG A 293 -12.55 -9.17 -7.96
N VAL A 294 -12.85 -9.09 -6.66
CA VAL A 294 -11.99 -8.52 -5.62
C VAL A 294 -11.19 -9.61 -4.91
N LYS A 295 -11.70 -10.86 -4.89
CA LYS A 295 -11.17 -11.99 -4.12
C LYS A 295 -9.65 -12.18 -4.23
N GLN A 296 -9.10 -12.16 -5.46
CA GLN A 296 -7.66 -12.35 -5.65
C GLN A 296 -6.85 -11.23 -4.98
N SER A 297 -7.29 -9.98 -5.12
CA SER A 297 -6.62 -8.84 -4.49
C SER A 297 -6.73 -8.86 -2.96
N VAL A 298 -7.84 -9.38 -2.40
CA VAL A 298 -7.94 -9.58 -0.94
C VAL A 298 -6.86 -10.53 -0.45
N LEU A 299 -6.68 -11.65 -1.16
CA LEU A 299 -5.78 -12.73 -0.77
C LEU A 299 -4.30 -12.41 -1.03
N ASP A 300 -3.98 -11.65 -2.08
CA ASP A 300 -2.61 -11.32 -2.46
C ASP A 300 -2.10 -10.02 -1.82
N TYR A 301 -2.98 -9.02 -1.67
CA TYR A 301 -2.59 -7.68 -1.24
C TYR A 301 -3.24 -7.28 0.08
N PHE A 302 -4.57 -7.31 0.19
CA PHE A 302 -5.25 -6.64 1.31
C PHE A 302 -4.91 -7.28 2.66
N LEU A 303 -4.91 -8.62 2.73
CA LEU A 303 -4.42 -9.39 3.89
C LEU A 303 -3.03 -8.93 4.35
N PHE A 304 -2.13 -8.74 3.40
CA PHE A 304 -0.74 -8.47 3.64
C PHE A 304 -0.42 -6.98 3.82
N ALA A 305 -1.36 -6.08 3.49
CA ALA A 305 -1.27 -4.67 3.82
C ALA A 305 -1.49 -4.39 5.31
N VAL A 306 -2.15 -5.28 6.05
CA VAL A 306 -2.32 -5.15 7.52
C VAL A 306 -0.95 -5.20 8.18
N ARG A 307 -0.52 -4.13 8.87
CA ARG A 307 0.79 -4.06 9.52
C ARG A 307 0.86 -4.95 10.77
N ASP A 308 -0.18 -4.92 11.60
CA ASP A 308 -0.25 -5.72 12.83
C ASP A 308 -0.17 -7.22 12.53
N LYS A 309 0.84 -7.89 13.09
CA LYS A 309 1.13 -9.30 12.82
C LYS A 309 0.06 -10.24 13.37
N GLU A 310 -0.51 -9.92 14.53
CA GLU A 310 -1.50 -10.78 15.18
C GLU A 310 -2.84 -10.71 14.48
N GLN A 311 -3.31 -9.50 14.14
CA GLN A 311 -4.51 -9.28 13.34
C GLN A 311 -4.37 -9.92 11.97
N ARG A 312 -3.24 -9.70 11.28
CA ARG A 312 -2.99 -10.34 9.98
C ARG A 312 -3.06 -11.86 10.05
N ARG A 313 -2.50 -12.48 11.10
CA ARG A 313 -2.62 -13.93 11.32
C ARG A 313 -4.07 -14.38 11.46
N LYS A 314 -4.87 -13.69 12.29
CA LYS A 314 -6.29 -14.00 12.47
C LYS A 314 -7.06 -13.94 11.14
N LEU A 315 -6.74 -12.96 10.30
CA LEU A 315 -7.34 -12.82 8.97
C LEU A 315 -6.93 -13.95 8.01
N ILE A 316 -5.68 -14.42 8.08
CA ILE A 316 -5.21 -15.57 7.29
C ILE A 316 -5.90 -16.86 7.76
N GLU A 317 -6.06 -17.05 9.07
CA GLU A 317 -6.83 -18.18 9.64
C GLU A 317 -8.28 -18.14 9.16
N PHE A 318 -8.94 -16.99 9.23
CA PHE A 318 -10.29 -16.80 8.68
C PHE A 318 -10.34 -17.10 7.18
N ALA A 319 -9.39 -16.58 6.39
CA ALA A 319 -9.32 -16.84 4.96
C ALA A 319 -9.16 -18.32 4.65
N PHE A 320 -8.35 -19.04 5.42
CA PHE A 320 -8.16 -20.48 5.29
C PHE A 320 -9.42 -21.26 5.63
N GLU A 321 -10.11 -20.94 6.73
CA GLU A 321 -11.34 -21.63 7.14
C GLU A 321 -12.48 -21.52 6.13
N HIS A 322 -12.58 -20.37 5.46
CA HIS A 322 -13.66 -20.06 4.51
C HIS A 322 -13.28 -20.27 3.04
N TYR A 323 -12.06 -20.74 2.73
CA TYR A 323 -11.68 -21.04 1.36
C TYR A 323 -12.29 -22.37 0.91
N GLN A 324 -13.00 -22.41 -0.22
CA GLN A 324 -13.73 -23.63 -0.65
C GLN A 324 -12.83 -24.82 -1.01
N ARG A 325 -11.53 -24.59 -1.27
CA ARG A 325 -10.54 -25.61 -1.64
C ARG A 325 -9.33 -25.51 -0.71
N ASN A 326 -9.49 -25.95 0.54
CA ASN A 326 -8.45 -25.85 1.59
C ASN A 326 -7.11 -26.50 1.21
N ASP A 327 -7.14 -27.46 0.28
CA ASP A 327 -5.97 -28.10 -0.31
C ASP A 327 -5.19 -27.21 -1.28
N GLU A 328 -5.80 -26.17 -1.84
CA GLU A 328 -5.23 -25.24 -2.83
C GLU A 328 -4.89 -23.86 -2.25
N PHE A 329 -5.17 -23.62 -0.97
CA PHE A 329 -4.81 -22.36 -0.33
C PHE A 329 -3.28 -22.23 -0.20
N VAL A 330 -2.71 -21.21 -0.84
CA VAL A 330 -1.24 -21.03 -1.00
C VAL A 330 -0.53 -20.63 0.31
N TRP A 331 -1.29 -20.25 1.35
CA TRP A 331 -0.76 -19.74 2.61
C TRP A 331 -0.92 -20.72 3.80
N LYS A 332 -0.92 -22.03 3.54
CA LYS A 332 -0.96 -23.06 4.60
C LYS A 332 0.11 -22.80 5.67
N TYR A 333 -0.31 -22.80 6.93
CA TYR A 333 0.59 -22.78 8.08
C TYR A 333 1.46 -24.05 8.10
N PRO A 334 2.80 -23.94 8.21
CA PRO A 334 3.62 -25.08 8.55
C PRO A 334 3.48 -25.37 10.04
N GLY A 335 2.42 -26.07 10.45
CA GLY A 335 2.33 -26.55 11.84
C GLY A 335 0.95 -26.65 12.47
N VAL A 336 0.00 -27.35 11.85
CA VAL A 336 -1.02 -28.07 12.62
C VAL A 336 -1.10 -29.47 12.02
N ARG A 337 -0.37 -30.41 12.64
CA ARG A 337 -0.67 -31.84 12.48
C ARG A 337 -1.89 -32.10 13.35
N GLY A 338 -2.96 -32.58 12.73
CA GLY A 338 -4.18 -33.02 13.41
C GLY A 338 -3.96 -34.26 14.26
#